data_AF-L9UAP1-F1
#
_entry.id   AF-L9UAP1-F1
#
_cell.length_a   1.000
_cell.length_b   1.000
_cell.length_c   1.000
_cell.angle_alpha   90.00
_cell.angle_beta   90.00
_cell.angle_gamma   90.00
#
_symmetry.space_group_name_H-M   'P 1'
#
loop_
_entity.id
_entity.type
_entity.pdbx_description
1 polymer ?
#
loop_
_entity_poly.entity_id
_entity_poly.type
_entity_poly.pdbx_seq_one_letter_code
_entity_poly.pdbx_strand_id
1 'polypeptide(L)'
;MRVQVGSVDKRLIVRGPREFRWQLLGGWRVTDPTPVSEVPLNYRYAFGGHYSLPGGDALANTLYYPDNSAGRGWLPSRADYKRVSSEVARYLKPDLNAVTQLPAPQLEDPDWLVTSPFDRPAPAGFGPIAPWWEPRVSYQGTFDDHWKTQRLSYWPEDFDYRFHHSAPADLVAPDYLRGDELMVLTNCLANSRAIMVGDRQRLRHRTRLPGIALHALTDHASGQRGNTPLALDSVVIDLDREDVSLTWRALFPLDNPLKQVRIRRAPLAATSSTGGGRHVG
;
A
#
# COMPACT_ATOMS: atom_id res chain seq x y z
N MET A 1 -1.39 13.54 8.89
CA MET A 1 -0.02 13.05 8.64
C MET A 1 0.30 13.23 7.15
N ARG A 2 1.56 13.44 6.78
CA ARG A 2 2.02 13.53 5.38
C ARG A 2 3.39 12.88 5.23
N VAL A 3 3.57 12.10 4.16
CA VAL A 3 4.86 11.55 3.72
C VAL A 3 5.06 11.97 2.28
N GLN A 4 6.17 12.66 2.01
CA GLN A 4 6.60 13.02 0.67
C GLN A 4 8.00 12.49 0.41
N VAL A 5 8.21 11.86 -0.75
CA VAL A 5 9.51 11.45 -1.29
C VAL A 5 9.55 11.87 -2.77
N GLY A 6 10.30 12.93 -3.07
CA GLY A 6 10.36 13.48 -4.42
C GLY A 6 8.99 13.98 -4.88
N SER A 7 8.49 13.41 -5.99
CA SER A 7 7.17 13.71 -6.56
C SER A 7 6.02 12.95 -5.89
N VAL A 8 6.30 11.88 -5.14
CA VAL A 8 5.28 11.10 -4.42
C VAL A 8 4.93 11.84 -3.13
N ASP A 9 3.66 12.15 -2.93
CA ASP A 9 3.15 12.91 -1.78
C ASP A 9 1.79 12.37 -1.33
N LYS A 10 1.78 11.68 -0.19
CA LYS A 10 0.58 11.08 0.38
C LYS A 10 0.26 11.67 1.74
N ARG A 11 -1.03 11.92 1.95
CA ARG A 11 -1.61 12.51 3.16
C ARG A 11 -2.68 11.57 3.72
N LEU A 12 -2.63 11.35 5.02
CA LEU A 12 -3.69 10.64 5.74
C LEU A 12 -4.20 11.51 6.90
N ILE A 13 -5.49 11.42 7.17
CA ILE A 13 -6.04 11.81 8.46
C ILE A 13 -5.80 10.66 9.42
N VAL A 14 -5.27 11.00 10.59
CA VAL A 14 -5.01 10.06 11.69
C VAL A 14 -5.85 10.53 12.87
N ARG A 15 -6.73 9.65 13.35
CA ARG A 15 -7.63 9.90 14.48
C ARG A 15 -7.38 8.87 15.56
N GLY A 16 -7.60 9.24 16.82
CA GLY A 16 -7.70 8.23 17.86
C GLY A 16 -9.00 7.42 17.77
N PRO A 17 -9.20 6.45 18.68
CA PRO A 17 -10.36 5.58 18.70
C PRO A 17 -11.70 6.33 18.60
N ARG A 18 -12.60 5.81 17.77
CA ARG A 18 -13.97 6.29 17.57
C ARG A 18 -14.86 5.16 17.09
N GLU A 19 -16.17 5.35 17.17
CA GLU A 19 -17.15 4.31 16.86
C GLU A 19 -18.25 4.85 15.94
N PHE A 20 -18.78 3.98 15.09
CA PHE A 20 -20.12 4.15 14.54
C PHE A 20 -21.14 3.72 15.58
N ARG A 21 -22.16 4.54 15.81
CA ARG A 21 -23.29 4.25 16.70
C ARG A 21 -24.61 4.45 15.96
N TRP A 22 -25.47 3.44 16.01
CA TRP A 22 -26.81 3.52 15.47
C TRP A 22 -27.70 4.37 16.38
N GLN A 23 -28.40 5.34 15.78
CA GLN A 23 -29.39 6.17 16.46
C GLN A 23 -30.77 5.91 15.85
N LEU A 24 -31.75 5.56 16.69
CA LEU A 24 -33.12 5.18 16.29
C LEU A 24 -33.81 6.15 15.30
N LEU A 25 -33.51 7.45 15.40
CA LEU A 25 -34.12 8.50 14.57
C LEU A 25 -33.13 9.19 13.61
N GLY A 26 -31.87 8.72 13.55
CA GLY A 26 -30.79 9.43 12.86
C GLY A 26 -29.83 8.56 12.05
N GLY A 27 -30.02 7.23 12.05
CA GLY A 27 -29.13 6.30 11.38
C GLY A 27 -27.78 6.17 12.06
N TRP A 28 -26.76 5.75 11.30
CA TRP A 28 -25.39 5.66 11.79
C TRP A 28 -24.76 7.04 11.96
N ARG A 29 -24.08 7.26 13.09
CA ARG A 29 -23.21 8.41 13.30
C ARG A 29 -21.85 7.96 13.82
N VAL A 30 -20.80 8.65 13.40
CA VAL A 30 -19.46 8.47 13.95
C VAL A 30 -19.27 9.37 15.18
N THR A 31 -18.68 8.84 16.25
CA THR A 31 -18.33 9.64 17.43
C THR A 31 -17.12 10.52 17.16
N ASP A 32 -16.94 11.54 17.99
CA ASP A 32 -15.67 12.25 18.05
C ASP A 32 -14.54 11.29 18.45
N PRO A 33 -13.34 11.46 17.88
CA PRO A 33 -12.19 10.64 18.25
C PRO A 33 -11.67 11.00 19.63
N THR A 34 -11.28 9.99 20.40
CA THR A 34 -10.54 10.21 21.64
C THR A 34 -9.12 10.69 21.33
N PRO A 35 -8.53 11.59 22.14
CA PRO A 35 -7.15 12.01 21.96
C PRO A 35 -6.17 10.83 22.06
N VAL A 36 -5.17 10.82 21.19
CA VAL A 36 -4.11 9.81 21.18
C VAL A 36 -2.77 10.45 20.78
N SER A 37 -1.67 9.92 21.29
CA SER A 37 -0.31 10.34 20.90
C SER A 37 0.17 9.67 19.62
N GLU A 38 -0.29 8.45 19.34
CA GLU A 38 0.15 7.62 18.22
C GLU A 38 -0.96 6.69 17.72
N VAL A 39 -0.89 6.31 16.45
CA VAL A 39 -1.76 5.29 15.85
C VAL A 39 -0.89 4.42 14.95
N PRO A 40 -0.93 3.08 15.08
CA PRO A 40 -0.18 2.21 14.18
C PRO A 40 -0.61 2.40 12.73
N LEU A 41 0.35 2.58 11.82
CA LEU A 41 0.09 2.75 10.38
C LEU A 41 -0.14 1.42 9.66
N ASN A 42 -1.12 0.67 10.16
CA ASN A 42 -1.51 -0.63 9.65
C ASN A 42 -2.94 -0.59 9.10
N TYR A 43 -3.21 -1.30 8.00
CA TYR A 43 -4.55 -1.43 7.42
C TYR A 43 -5.63 -1.95 8.37
N ARG A 44 -5.27 -2.60 9.48
CA ARG A 44 -6.20 -2.93 10.59
C ARG A 44 -6.88 -1.72 11.22
N TYR A 45 -6.34 -0.52 11.01
CA TYR A 45 -6.88 0.76 11.48
C TYR A 45 -7.54 1.56 10.36
N ALA A 46 -7.51 1.06 9.12
CA ALA A 46 -8.21 1.62 7.97
C ALA A 46 -9.60 0.98 7.79
N PHE A 47 -10.41 1.54 6.90
CA PHE A 47 -11.73 1.02 6.57
C PHE A 47 -11.63 -0.39 5.96
N GLY A 48 -12.52 -1.29 6.37
CA GLY A 48 -12.60 -2.66 5.87
C GLY A 48 -13.08 -3.65 6.93
N GLY A 49 -12.72 -4.92 6.76
CA GLY A 49 -13.04 -6.00 7.72
C GLY A 49 -13.62 -7.25 7.07
N HIS A 50 -13.95 -8.23 7.91
CA HIS A 50 -14.57 -9.49 7.49
C HIS A 50 -15.39 -10.11 8.62
N TYR A 51 -16.22 -11.10 8.25
CA TYR A 51 -17.07 -11.89 9.12
C TYR A 51 -17.08 -13.35 8.61
N SER A 52 -16.86 -14.31 9.51
CA SER A 52 -16.70 -15.73 9.14
C SER A 52 -17.61 -16.63 9.96
N LEU A 53 -17.93 -17.82 9.42
CA LEU A 53 -18.58 -18.88 10.17
C LEU A 53 -17.67 -19.44 11.28
N PRO A 54 -18.21 -20.02 12.37
CA PRO A 54 -17.42 -20.73 13.36
C PRO A 54 -16.67 -21.92 12.74
N GLY A 55 -15.42 -22.13 13.15
CA GLY A 55 -14.67 -23.33 12.81
C GLY A 55 -14.04 -23.36 11.41
N GLY A 56 -14.00 -22.23 10.67
CA GLY A 56 -13.20 -22.19 9.46
C GLY A 56 -13.01 -20.81 8.83
N ASP A 57 -11.76 -20.39 8.73
CA ASP A 57 -11.31 -19.16 8.06
C ASP A 57 -11.18 -19.33 6.52
N ALA A 58 -11.80 -20.37 5.98
CA ALA A 58 -11.81 -20.59 4.54
C ALA A 58 -12.51 -19.41 3.84
N LEU A 59 -11.96 -18.99 2.70
CA LEU A 59 -12.51 -17.88 1.92
C LEU A 59 -13.99 -18.10 1.57
N ALA A 60 -14.37 -19.34 1.27
CA ALA A 60 -15.75 -19.73 0.99
C ALA A 60 -16.73 -19.51 2.16
N ASN A 61 -16.21 -19.45 3.39
CA ASN A 61 -16.97 -19.27 4.63
C ASN A 61 -16.88 -17.84 5.19
N THR A 62 -16.27 -16.93 4.44
CA THR A 62 -15.92 -15.59 4.92
C THR A 62 -16.53 -14.52 4.02
N LEU A 63 -17.30 -13.60 4.62
CA LEU A 63 -17.78 -12.38 3.99
C LEU A 63 -16.82 -11.23 4.34
N TYR A 64 -16.11 -10.69 3.36
CA TYR A 64 -15.05 -9.70 3.59
C TYR A 64 -15.15 -8.47 2.68
N TYR A 65 -14.53 -7.38 3.11
CA TYR A 65 -14.28 -6.20 2.29
C TYR A 65 -13.09 -6.47 1.34
N PRO A 66 -13.27 -6.46 0.00
CA PRO A 66 -12.25 -6.92 -0.93
C PRO A 66 -10.90 -6.20 -0.83
N ASP A 67 -10.93 -4.89 -0.62
CA ASP A 67 -9.72 -4.05 -0.63
C ASP A 67 -8.93 -4.17 0.69
N ASN A 68 -9.56 -4.58 1.78
CA ASN A 68 -8.95 -4.66 3.11
C ASN A 68 -9.75 -5.54 4.07
N SER A 69 -9.56 -6.86 3.98
CA SER A 69 -10.23 -7.79 4.89
C SER A 69 -9.74 -7.70 6.35
N ALA A 70 -8.56 -7.14 6.60
CA ALA A 70 -8.01 -6.95 7.95
C ALA A 70 -8.49 -5.68 8.64
N GLY A 71 -9.17 -4.78 7.91
CA GLY A 71 -9.63 -3.49 8.38
C GLY A 71 -10.75 -3.53 9.41
N ARG A 72 -11.33 -2.36 9.66
CA ARG A 72 -12.49 -2.21 10.56
C ARG A 72 -13.52 -1.23 10.01
N GLY A 73 -14.71 -1.27 10.61
CA GLY A 73 -15.74 -0.27 10.37
C GLY A 73 -16.63 -0.56 9.17
N TRP A 74 -16.53 -1.72 8.53
CA TRP A 74 -17.39 -2.09 7.42
C TRP A 74 -18.60 -2.93 7.87
N LEU A 75 -19.80 -2.59 7.37
CA LEU A 75 -20.95 -3.49 7.34
C LEU A 75 -21.34 -3.83 5.88
N PRO A 76 -21.72 -5.10 5.61
CA PRO A 76 -22.08 -5.54 4.28
C PRO A 76 -23.41 -4.95 3.82
N SER A 77 -23.44 -4.56 2.54
CA SER A 77 -24.65 -4.20 1.80
C SER A 77 -25.33 -5.43 1.23
N ARG A 78 -26.52 -5.26 0.63
CA ARG A 78 -27.20 -6.36 -0.09
C ARG A 78 -26.37 -6.95 -1.23
N ALA A 79 -25.52 -6.15 -1.89
CA ALA A 79 -24.65 -6.64 -2.96
C ALA A 79 -23.52 -7.52 -2.42
N ASP A 80 -23.02 -7.22 -1.23
CA ASP A 80 -21.91 -7.96 -0.62
C ASP A 80 -22.27 -9.42 -0.32
N TYR A 81 -23.50 -9.67 0.15
CA TYR A 81 -23.99 -11.02 0.40
C TYR A 81 -24.10 -11.91 -0.85
N LYS A 82 -24.08 -11.33 -2.06
CA LYS A 82 -24.09 -12.12 -3.31
C LYS A 82 -22.74 -12.82 -3.57
N ARG A 83 -21.68 -12.43 -2.85
CA ARG A 83 -20.33 -12.97 -2.99
C ARG A 83 -20.09 -14.23 -2.16
N VAL A 84 -21.06 -14.64 -1.34
CA VAL A 84 -20.97 -15.80 -0.45
C VAL A 84 -22.16 -16.73 -0.66
N SER A 85 -22.05 -17.96 -0.16
CA SER A 85 -23.14 -18.94 -0.25
C SER A 85 -24.38 -18.49 0.55
N SER A 86 -25.54 -19.04 0.20
CA SER A 86 -26.79 -18.76 0.93
C SER A 86 -26.73 -19.20 2.40
N GLU A 87 -25.92 -20.22 2.71
CA GLU A 87 -25.65 -20.68 4.07
C GLU A 87 -24.89 -19.62 4.88
N VAL A 88 -23.78 -19.13 4.36
CA VAL A 88 -22.98 -18.07 5.00
C VAL A 88 -23.84 -16.82 5.22
N ALA A 89 -24.58 -16.40 4.20
CA ALA A 89 -25.46 -15.24 4.31
C ALA A 89 -26.56 -15.44 5.37
N ARG A 90 -27.19 -16.62 5.43
CA ARG A 90 -28.24 -16.92 6.42
C ARG A 90 -27.71 -16.90 7.85
N TYR A 91 -26.48 -17.39 8.05
CA TYR A 91 -25.84 -17.40 9.35
C TYR A 91 -25.45 -16.00 9.82
N LEU A 92 -24.76 -15.21 8.98
CA LEU A 92 -24.19 -13.93 9.40
C LEU A 92 -25.23 -12.79 9.49
N LYS A 93 -26.25 -12.80 8.64
CA LYS A 93 -27.16 -11.66 8.47
C LYS A 93 -27.94 -11.25 9.74
N PRO A 94 -28.46 -12.17 10.57
CA PRO A 94 -29.13 -11.80 11.83
C PRO A 94 -28.24 -10.97 12.74
N ASP A 95 -27.02 -11.45 13.00
CA ASP A 95 -26.08 -10.80 13.91
C ASP A 95 -25.61 -9.45 13.36
N LEU A 96 -25.27 -9.40 12.07
CA LEU A 96 -24.82 -8.16 11.43
C LEU A 96 -25.92 -7.08 11.35
N ASN A 97 -27.19 -7.48 11.22
CA ASN A 97 -28.32 -6.55 11.28
C ASN A 97 -28.61 -6.06 12.70
N ALA A 98 -28.20 -6.80 13.74
CA ALA A 98 -28.37 -6.42 15.14
C ALA A 98 -27.24 -5.52 15.66
N VAL A 99 -26.16 -5.32 14.89
CA VAL A 99 -25.05 -4.44 15.26
C VAL A 99 -25.55 -3.00 15.40
N THR A 100 -25.37 -2.43 16.59
CA THR A 100 -25.71 -1.03 16.90
C THR A 100 -24.48 -0.17 17.20
N GLN A 101 -23.32 -0.82 17.37
CA GLN A 101 -22.04 -0.17 17.62
C GLN A 101 -20.93 -0.91 16.87
N LEU A 102 -20.03 -0.17 16.24
CA LEU A 102 -18.93 -0.74 15.48
C LEU A 102 -17.69 0.17 15.55
N PRO A 103 -16.48 -0.34 15.77
CA PRO A 103 -15.26 0.48 15.70
C PRO A 103 -15.11 1.13 14.33
N ALA A 104 -14.92 2.45 14.31
CA ALA A 104 -14.68 3.21 13.09
C ALA A 104 -13.17 3.26 12.76
N PRO A 105 -12.79 3.50 11.49
CA PRO A 105 -11.39 3.60 11.10
C PRO A 105 -10.72 4.81 11.75
N GLN A 106 -9.43 4.64 12.04
CA GLN A 106 -8.52 5.66 12.57
C GLN A 106 -7.61 6.25 11.48
N LEU A 107 -7.45 5.53 10.36
CA LEU A 107 -6.76 6.00 9.16
C LEU A 107 -7.79 6.30 8.07
N GLU A 108 -7.77 7.52 7.55
CA GLU A 108 -8.69 7.98 6.52
C GLU A 108 -7.96 8.77 5.44
N ASP A 109 -8.50 8.73 4.24
CA ASP A 109 -8.11 9.62 3.16
C ASP A 109 -8.75 11.00 3.42
N PRO A 110 -7.99 12.11 3.35
CA PRO A 110 -8.54 13.45 3.56
C PRO A 110 -9.64 13.84 2.57
N ASP A 111 -9.65 13.27 1.37
CA ASP A 111 -10.63 13.56 0.33
C ASP A 111 -11.86 12.64 0.41
N TRP A 112 -11.78 11.55 1.19
CA TRP A 112 -12.84 10.54 1.35
C TRP A 112 -13.06 10.15 2.81
N LEU A 113 -13.66 11.07 3.57
CA LEU A 113 -13.98 10.85 4.99
C LEU A 113 -15.02 9.75 5.18
N VAL A 114 -14.84 8.95 6.23
CA VAL A 114 -15.75 7.86 6.59
C VAL A 114 -16.70 8.32 7.69
N THR A 115 -17.99 8.25 7.40
CA THR A 115 -19.07 8.70 8.30
C THR A 115 -20.07 7.61 8.63
N SER A 116 -20.09 6.54 7.84
CA SER A 116 -21.02 5.41 7.96
C SER A 116 -20.30 4.07 7.76
N PRO A 117 -20.72 2.99 8.43
CA PRO A 117 -20.20 1.65 8.17
C PRO A 117 -20.60 1.09 6.79
N PHE A 118 -21.54 1.76 6.11
CA PHE A 118 -21.95 1.43 4.75
C PHE A 118 -21.23 2.24 3.67
N ASP A 119 -20.31 3.14 4.05
CA ASP A 119 -19.45 3.81 3.08
C ASP A 119 -18.56 2.79 2.35
N ARG A 120 -18.00 3.18 1.21
CA ARG A 120 -17.13 2.33 0.37
C ARG A 120 -15.84 3.06 -0.06
N PRO A 121 -15.07 3.65 0.87
CA PRO A 121 -13.79 4.25 0.53
C PRO A 121 -12.75 3.16 0.22
N ALA A 122 -11.70 3.55 -0.52
CA ALA A 122 -10.48 2.77 -0.54
C ALA A 122 -9.81 2.81 0.84
N PRO A 123 -9.15 1.72 1.28
CA PRO A 123 -8.47 1.69 2.56
C PRO A 123 -7.27 2.64 2.58
N ALA A 124 -7.31 3.62 3.47
CA ALA A 124 -6.25 4.59 3.66
C ALA A 124 -5.06 3.99 4.43
N GLY A 125 -3.87 3.97 3.83
CA GLY A 125 -2.67 3.46 4.48
C GLY A 125 -1.39 3.70 3.70
N PHE A 126 -0.24 3.52 4.36
CA PHE A 126 1.09 3.57 3.74
C PHE A 126 1.70 2.18 3.50
N GLY A 127 1.12 1.15 4.12
CA GLY A 127 1.67 -0.20 4.09
C GLY A 127 1.46 -0.91 2.75
N PRO A 128 2.10 -2.08 2.57
CA PRO A 128 1.90 -2.93 1.42
C PRO A 128 0.49 -3.53 1.37
N ILE A 129 -0.10 -3.59 0.19
CA ILE A 129 -1.38 -4.26 -0.09
C ILE A 129 -1.16 -5.77 -0.18
N ALA A 130 -2.00 -6.57 0.47
CA ALA A 130 -1.89 -8.02 0.44
C ALA A 130 -2.19 -8.59 -0.96
N PRO A 131 -1.56 -9.71 -1.40
CA PRO A 131 -1.81 -10.29 -2.73
C PRO A 131 -3.26 -10.70 -2.99
N TRP A 132 -4.00 -11.08 -1.95
CA TRP A 132 -5.41 -11.50 -2.01
C TRP A 132 -6.41 -10.36 -1.81
N TRP A 133 -5.93 -9.11 -1.73
CA TRP A 133 -6.78 -7.92 -1.70
C TRP A 133 -6.88 -7.29 -3.08
N GLU A 134 -7.98 -6.57 -3.30
CA GLU A 134 -8.04 -5.63 -4.41
C GLU A 134 -7.01 -4.49 -4.20
N PRO A 135 -6.43 -3.94 -5.28
CA PRO A 135 -6.61 -4.34 -6.68
C PRO A 135 -5.71 -5.51 -7.09
N ARG A 136 -4.82 -6.01 -6.21
CA ARG A 136 -3.78 -6.97 -6.59
C ARG A 136 -4.37 -8.28 -7.09
N VAL A 137 -5.39 -8.81 -6.41
CA VAL A 137 -6.03 -10.07 -6.84
C VAL A 137 -6.60 -9.97 -8.26
N SER A 138 -7.10 -8.80 -8.69
CA SER A 138 -7.58 -8.59 -10.06
C SER A 138 -6.48 -8.61 -11.12
N TYR A 139 -5.21 -8.49 -10.74
CA TYR A 139 -4.05 -8.54 -11.65
C TYR A 139 -3.47 -9.94 -11.83
N GLN A 140 -3.95 -10.94 -11.07
CA GLN A 140 -3.39 -12.29 -11.11
C GLN A 140 -3.73 -13.07 -12.40
N GLY A 141 -4.61 -12.53 -13.25
CA GLY A 141 -5.15 -13.21 -14.42
C GLY A 141 -6.17 -14.32 -14.09
N THR A 142 -6.61 -15.03 -15.12
CA THR A 142 -7.68 -16.02 -15.05
C THR A 142 -7.12 -17.44 -15.00
N PHE A 143 -7.34 -18.15 -13.89
CA PHE A 143 -6.91 -19.54 -13.67
C PHE A 143 -8.04 -20.54 -13.96
N ASP A 144 -8.52 -20.58 -15.21
CA ASP A 144 -9.61 -21.45 -15.64
C ASP A 144 -9.14 -22.83 -16.17
N ASP A 145 -10.07 -23.63 -16.69
CA ASP A 145 -9.75 -24.96 -17.23
C ASP A 145 -8.91 -24.88 -18.52
N HIS A 146 -8.99 -23.78 -19.27
CA HIS A 146 -8.10 -23.55 -20.42
C HIS A 146 -6.65 -23.38 -19.94
N TRP A 147 -6.41 -22.53 -18.93
CA TRP A 147 -5.10 -22.40 -18.31
C TRP A 147 -4.59 -23.75 -17.77
N LYS A 148 -5.43 -24.50 -17.04
CA LYS A 148 -5.03 -25.81 -16.48
C LYS A 148 -4.63 -26.83 -17.54
N THR A 149 -5.34 -26.87 -18.67
CA THR A 149 -5.11 -27.89 -19.70
C THR A 149 -4.04 -27.49 -20.72
N GLN A 150 -3.85 -26.20 -20.98
CA GLN A 150 -2.97 -25.70 -22.05
C GLN A 150 -1.73 -24.95 -21.54
N ARG A 151 -1.73 -24.42 -20.30
CA ARG A 151 -0.72 -23.46 -19.82
C ARG A 151 -0.20 -23.70 -18.41
N LEU A 152 -0.43 -24.87 -17.79
CA LEU A 152 -0.12 -25.18 -16.38
C LEU A 152 1.32 -24.82 -15.91
N SER A 153 2.27 -24.65 -16.83
CA SER A 153 3.66 -24.23 -16.54
C SER A 153 3.94 -22.72 -16.70
N TYR A 154 2.97 -21.92 -17.13
CA TYR A 154 3.10 -20.49 -17.43
C TYR A 154 2.02 -19.66 -16.71
N TRP A 155 2.24 -18.36 -16.60
CA TRP A 155 1.20 -17.44 -16.14
C TRP A 155 0.00 -17.42 -17.11
N PRO A 156 -1.21 -17.10 -16.60
CA PRO A 156 -2.35 -16.74 -17.44
C PRO A 156 -1.98 -15.66 -18.48
N GLU A 157 -2.66 -15.67 -19.61
CA GLU A 157 -2.39 -14.71 -20.70
C GLU A 157 -2.74 -13.27 -20.32
N ASP A 158 -3.72 -13.12 -19.45
CA ASP A 158 -4.20 -11.87 -18.87
C ASP A 158 -3.51 -11.52 -17.54
N PHE A 159 -2.41 -12.19 -17.19
CA PHE A 159 -1.61 -11.83 -16.02
C PHE A 159 -0.99 -10.44 -16.19
N ASP A 160 -1.22 -9.57 -15.20
CA ASP A 160 -0.69 -8.22 -15.17
C ASP A 160 0.42 -8.11 -14.12
N TYR A 161 1.63 -7.72 -14.54
CA TYR A 161 2.79 -7.59 -13.67
C TYR A 161 2.61 -6.60 -12.51
N ARG A 162 1.61 -5.71 -12.57
CA ARG A 162 1.18 -4.89 -11.43
C ARG A 162 0.77 -5.74 -10.22
N PHE A 163 0.44 -7.01 -10.40
CA PHE A 163 0.27 -7.99 -9.31
C PHE A 163 1.45 -8.00 -8.33
N HIS A 164 2.67 -7.81 -8.81
CA HIS A 164 3.89 -7.81 -7.98
C HIS A 164 4.12 -6.48 -7.25
N HIS A 165 3.43 -5.40 -7.61
CA HIS A 165 3.54 -4.13 -6.91
C HIS A 165 2.67 -4.16 -5.64
N SER A 166 3.33 -4.18 -4.48
CA SER A 166 2.65 -4.15 -3.18
C SER A 166 2.34 -2.73 -2.70
N ALA A 167 2.99 -1.70 -3.25
CA ALA A 167 2.70 -0.32 -2.89
C ALA A 167 1.31 0.09 -3.42
N PRO A 168 0.51 0.83 -2.62
CA PRO A 168 -0.65 1.58 -3.11
C PRO A 168 -0.30 2.43 -4.33
N ALA A 169 -1.25 2.58 -5.25
CA ALA A 169 -1.01 3.30 -6.52
C ALA A 169 -0.54 4.75 -6.31
N ASP A 170 -1.00 5.41 -5.27
CA ASP A 170 -0.61 6.77 -4.89
C ASP A 170 0.77 6.86 -4.19
N LEU A 171 1.43 5.71 -3.97
CA LEU A 171 2.81 5.59 -3.51
C LEU A 171 3.76 5.08 -4.61
N VAL A 172 3.26 4.88 -5.83
CA VAL A 172 4.09 4.51 -6.99
C VAL A 172 4.57 5.78 -7.70
N ALA A 173 5.88 5.96 -7.78
CA ALA A 173 6.48 7.03 -8.55
C ALA A 173 6.27 6.80 -10.06
N PRO A 174 6.14 7.87 -10.88
CA PRO A 174 5.95 7.73 -12.31
C PRO A 174 7.18 7.17 -13.05
N ASP A 175 8.37 7.35 -12.47
CA ASP A 175 9.66 6.87 -12.97
C ASP A 175 10.48 6.30 -11.80
N TYR A 176 11.60 5.63 -12.10
CA TYR A 176 12.58 5.24 -11.08
C TYR A 176 13.06 6.44 -10.27
N LEU A 177 13.31 6.19 -8.99
CA LEU A 177 13.85 7.19 -8.10
C LEU A 177 15.33 7.43 -8.43
N ARG A 178 15.79 8.64 -8.22
CA ARG A 178 17.17 9.05 -8.46
C ARG A 178 18.07 8.71 -7.28
N GLY A 179 17.56 8.77 -6.05
CA GLY A 179 18.28 8.44 -4.82
C GLY A 179 18.76 9.64 -4.01
N ASP A 180 18.35 10.86 -4.36
CA ASP A 180 18.58 12.11 -3.59
C ASP A 180 17.30 12.96 -3.39
N GLU A 181 16.16 12.31 -3.58
CA GLU A 181 14.83 12.89 -3.40
C GLU A 181 14.73 13.63 -2.08
N LEU A 182 14.05 14.78 -2.12
CA LEU A 182 13.63 15.43 -0.89
C LEU A 182 12.62 14.53 -0.18
N MET A 183 12.87 14.24 1.09
CA MET A 183 11.95 13.54 1.97
C MET A 183 11.39 14.50 3.00
N VAL A 184 10.06 14.56 3.11
CA VAL A 184 9.34 15.36 4.11
C VAL A 184 8.36 14.48 4.86
N LEU A 185 8.54 14.39 6.17
CA LEU A 185 7.65 13.64 7.07
C LEU A 185 6.98 14.63 8.01
N THR A 186 5.64 14.70 7.99
CA THR A 186 4.86 15.60 8.85
C THR A 186 3.91 14.81 9.76
N ASN A 187 4.07 15.01 11.07
CA ASN A 187 3.44 14.26 12.15
C ASN A 187 3.73 12.75 12.05
N CYS A 188 4.97 12.39 11.72
CA CYS A 188 5.42 10.99 11.65
C CYS A 188 6.40 10.63 12.77
N LEU A 189 7.19 11.60 13.24
CA LEU A 189 8.26 11.39 14.22
C LEU A 189 8.11 12.41 15.36
N ALA A 190 8.12 11.95 16.61
CA ALA A 190 7.86 12.79 17.78
C ALA A 190 8.98 13.81 18.05
N ASN A 191 10.22 13.48 17.70
CA ASN A 191 11.42 14.32 17.87
C ASN A 191 11.60 15.39 16.76
N SER A 192 10.65 15.50 15.83
CA SER A 192 10.74 16.42 14.70
C SER A 192 10.53 17.89 15.09
N ARG A 193 11.07 18.80 14.28
CA ARG A 193 10.91 20.25 14.49
C ARG A 193 9.43 20.65 14.51
N ALA A 194 9.01 21.34 15.56
CA ALA A 194 7.71 21.98 15.62
C ALA A 194 7.62 23.14 14.62
N ILE A 195 6.52 23.18 13.87
CA ILE A 195 6.16 24.24 12.94
C ILE A 195 4.70 24.63 13.15
N MET A 196 4.35 25.88 12.86
CA MET A 196 2.96 26.33 12.82
C MET A 196 2.43 26.23 11.39
N VAL A 197 1.24 25.66 11.23
CA VAL A 197 0.48 25.63 9.97
C VAL A 197 -0.92 26.16 10.28
N GLY A 198 -1.14 27.44 10.00
CA GLY A 198 -2.30 28.17 10.50
C GLY A 198 -2.24 28.28 12.03
N ASP A 199 -3.34 27.92 12.68
CA ASP A 199 -3.53 27.88 14.14
C ASP A 199 -3.02 26.57 14.79
N ARG A 200 -2.51 25.63 14.00
CA ARG A 200 -2.14 24.30 14.48
C ARG A 200 -0.64 24.04 14.41
N GLN A 201 -0.11 23.50 15.51
CA GLN A 201 1.25 22.96 15.52
C GLN A 201 1.32 21.63 14.75
N ARG A 202 2.43 21.42 14.06
CA ARG A 202 2.81 20.19 13.37
C ARG A 202 4.28 19.88 13.67
N LEU A 203 4.65 18.61 13.59
CA LEU A 203 6.04 18.17 13.70
C LEU A 203 6.54 17.82 12.30
N ARG A 204 7.64 18.42 11.83
CA ARG A 204 8.13 18.20 10.47
C ARG A 204 9.61 17.81 10.45
N HIS A 205 9.90 16.64 9.92
CA HIS A 205 11.22 16.21 9.52
C HIS A 205 11.43 16.52 8.03
N ARG A 206 12.60 17.05 7.67
CA ARG A 206 12.98 17.30 6.27
C ARG A 206 14.41 16.82 6.08
N THR A 207 14.60 15.90 5.14
CA THR A 207 15.91 15.35 4.79
C THR A 207 15.96 15.01 3.29
N ARG A 208 17.04 14.40 2.83
CA ARG A 208 17.18 13.86 1.47
C ARG A 208 17.63 12.41 1.52
N LEU A 209 17.29 11.65 0.49
CA LEU A 209 17.92 10.36 0.23
C LEU A 209 19.45 10.55 0.03
N PRO A 210 20.27 9.50 0.25
CA PRO A 210 21.71 9.65 0.48
C PRO A 210 22.55 10.04 -0.75
N GLY A 211 21.93 10.19 -1.92
CA GLY A 211 22.59 10.61 -3.14
C GLY A 211 23.53 9.57 -3.72
N ILE A 212 23.12 8.30 -3.69
CA ILE A 212 23.95 7.16 -4.09
C ILE A 212 23.42 6.54 -5.39
N ALA A 213 24.32 6.28 -6.33
CA ALA A 213 24.09 5.43 -7.49
C ALA A 213 24.83 4.09 -7.32
N LEU A 214 24.19 3.00 -7.74
CA LEU A 214 24.80 1.68 -7.79
C LEU A 214 24.97 1.25 -9.24
N HIS A 215 26.12 0.63 -9.54
CA HIS A 215 26.42 0.04 -10.83
C HIS A 215 26.83 -1.42 -10.66
N ALA A 216 26.33 -2.29 -11.55
CA ALA A 216 26.80 -3.65 -11.70
C ALA A 216 27.93 -3.67 -12.74
N LEU A 217 29.14 -3.97 -12.28
CA LEU A 217 30.26 -4.31 -13.13
C LEU A 217 30.22 -5.81 -13.39
N THR A 218 30.00 -6.19 -14.65
CA THR A 218 29.76 -7.58 -15.02
C THR A 218 30.85 -8.13 -15.91
N ASP A 219 31.22 -9.39 -15.68
CA ASP A 219 32.02 -10.19 -16.61
C ASP A 219 31.11 -11.32 -17.13
N HIS A 220 30.94 -11.41 -18.45
CA HIS A 220 30.02 -12.36 -19.08
C HIS A 220 30.74 -13.60 -19.61
N ALA A 221 29.98 -14.66 -19.90
CA ALA A 221 30.50 -15.92 -20.41
C ALA A 221 31.31 -15.74 -21.71
N SER A 222 30.83 -14.88 -22.59
CA SER A 222 31.48 -14.43 -23.84
C SER A 222 32.80 -13.68 -23.65
N GLY A 223 33.15 -13.27 -22.42
CA GLY A 223 34.28 -12.39 -22.14
C GLY A 223 33.94 -10.89 -22.23
N GLN A 224 32.72 -10.52 -22.63
CA GLN A 224 32.25 -9.15 -22.60
C GLN A 224 32.22 -8.62 -21.16
N ARG A 225 32.56 -7.33 -20.99
CA ARG A 225 32.43 -6.60 -19.74
C ARG A 225 31.33 -5.56 -19.82
N GLY A 226 30.54 -5.45 -18.76
CA GLY A 226 29.46 -4.48 -18.65
C GLY A 226 29.62 -3.54 -17.45
N ASN A 227 28.99 -2.37 -17.56
CA ASN A 227 28.83 -1.41 -16.47
C ASN A 227 27.38 -0.89 -16.50
N THR A 228 26.49 -1.62 -15.86
CA THR A 228 25.05 -1.35 -15.91
C THR A 228 24.62 -0.54 -14.69
N PRO A 229 24.03 0.65 -14.83
CA PRO A 229 23.41 1.35 -13.71
C PRO A 229 22.22 0.53 -13.18
N LEU A 230 22.08 0.42 -11.86
CA LEU A 230 20.89 -0.18 -11.26
C LEU A 230 19.86 0.92 -11.00
N ALA A 231 18.59 0.62 -11.26
CA ALA A 231 17.47 1.51 -11.01
C ALA A 231 17.05 1.44 -9.54
N LEU A 232 16.97 2.58 -8.84
CA LEU A 232 16.36 2.65 -7.50
C LEU A 232 14.84 2.61 -7.68
N ASP A 233 14.22 1.50 -7.29
CA ASP A 233 12.82 1.25 -7.57
C ASP A 233 11.95 1.10 -6.31
N SER A 234 12.57 1.06 -5.13
CA SER A 234 11.83 0.98 -3.86
C SER A 234 12.54 1.75 -2.76
N VAL A 235 11.77 2.58 -2.07
CA VAL A 235 12.10 3.22 -0.79
C VAL A 235 11.12 2.70 0.24
N VAL A 236 11.63 2.14 1.33
CA VAL A 236 10.84 1.73 2.50
C VAL A 236 11.27 2.59 3.67
N ILE A 237 10.31 3.23 4.33
CA ILE A 237 10.55 4.07 5.50
C ILE A 237 10.00 3.33 6.72
N ASP A 238 10.87 2.96 7.64
CA ASP A 238 10.48 2.40 8.94
C ASP A 238 10.50 3.54 9.96
N LEU A 239 9.30 3.96 10.39
CA LEU A 239 9.15 5.07 11.34
C LEU A 239 9.48 4.67 12.77
N ASP A 240 9.38 3.38 13.11
CA ASP A 240 9.67 2.89 14.46
C ASP A 240 11.19 2.73 14.65
N ARG A 241 11.90 2.28 13.61
CA ARG A 241 13.37 2.20 13.58
C ARG A 241 14.05 3.52 13.19
N GLU A 242 13.27 4.49 12.72
CA GLU A 242 13.74 5.76 12.15
C GLU A 242 14.79 5.55 11.03
N ASP A 243 14.59 4.55 10.18
CA ASP A 243 15.49 4.22 9.07
C ASP A 243 14.79 4.20 7.70
N VAL A 244 15.62 4.16 6.65
CA VAL A 244 15.16 4.06 5.27
C VAL A 244 15.95 2.94 4.59
N SER A 245 15.23 2.01 4.00
CA SER A 245 15.77 0.95 3.15
C SER A 245 15.55 1.27 1.67
N LEU A 246 16.60 1.10 0.87
CA LEU A 246 16.63 1.44 -0.55
C LEU A 246 16.95 0.18 -1.35
N THR A 247 16.15 -0.12 -2.38
CA THR A 247 16.37 -1.29 -3.26
C THR A 247 16.67 -0.85 -4.68
N TRP A 248 17.80 -1.32 -5.20
CA TRP A 248 18.19 -1.12 -6.60
C TRP A 248 18.09 -2.43 -7.37
N ARG A 249 17.57 -2.40 -8.59
CA ARG A 249 17.44 -3.58 -9.46
C ARG A 249 18.06 -3.33 -10.84
N ALA A 250 18.54 -4.41 -11.45
CA ALA A 250 18.94 -4.48 -12.85
C ALA A 250 18.59 -5.85 -13.41
N LEU A 251 18.29 -5.91 -14.70
CA LEU A 251 17.99 -7.14 -15.43
C LEU A 251 19.13 -7.47 -16.37
N PHE A 252 19.45 -8.77 -16.50
CA PHE A 252 20.51 -9.25 -17.38
C PHE A 252 19.96 -10.33 -18.32
N PRO A 253 20.25 -10.26 -19.63
CA PRO A 253 19.86 -11.28 -20.58
C PRO A 253 20.45 -12.65 -20.24
N LEU A 254 19.67 -13.72 -20.46
CA LEU A 254 20.07 -15.10 -20.17
C LEU A 254 20.97 -15.71 -21.26
N ASP A 255 20.92 -15.19 -22.48
CA ASP A 255 21.69 -15.66 -23.63
C ASP A 255 23.20 -15.39 -23.51
N ASN A 256 23.60 -14.42 -22.68
CA ASN A 256 24.99 -14.16 -22.34
C ASN A 256 25.20 -14.20 -20.81
N PRO A 257 25.26 -15.40 -20.21
CA PRO A 257 25.28 -15.58 -18.76
C PRO A 257 26.39 -14.80 -18.05
N LEU A 258 26.08 -14.32 -16.85
CA LEU A 258 27.02 -13.65 -15.97
C LEU A 258 27.98 -14.67 -15.33
N LYS A 259 29.29 -14.43 -15.43
CA LYS A 259 30.33 -15.15 -14.67
C LYS A 259 30.63 -14.48 -13.33
N GLN A 260 30.63 -13.14 -13.32
CA GLN A 260 30.88 -12.35 -12.13
C GLN A 260 30.07 -11.06 -12.15
N VAL A 261 29.59 -10.65 -10.98
CA VAL A 261 28.99 -9.33 -10.74
C VAL A 261 29.71 -8.68 -9.56
N ARG A 262 30.14 -7.44 -9.74
CA ARG A 262 30.67 -6.59 -8.68
C ARG A 262 29.81 -5.34 -8.59
N ILE A 263 29.37 -4.99 -7.38
CA ILE A 263 28.58 -3.78 -7.15
C ILE A 263 29.53 -2.63 -6.81
N ARG A 264 29.46 -1.57 -7.62
CA ARG A 264 30.17 -0.32 -7.37
C ARG A 264 29.19 0.73 -6.87
N ARG A 265 29.48 1.27 -5.68
CA ARG A 265 28.83 2.46 -5.15
C ARG A 265 29.51 3.70 -5.71
N ALA A 266 28.73 4.67 -6.17
CA ALA A 266 29.20 5.99 -6.58
C ALA A 266 28.27 7.08 -6.03
N PRO A 267 28.77 8.30 -5.77
CA PRO A 267 27.91 9.47 -5.60
C PRO A 267 27.08 9.70 -6.86
N LEU A 268 25.84 10.17 -6.70
CA LEU A 268 25.05 10.65 -7.84
C LEU A 268 25.75 11.84 -8.49
N ALA A 269 25.78 11.84 -9.82
CA ALA A 269 26.24 13.00 -10.56
C ALA A 269 25.32 14.19 -10.26
N ALA A 270 25.91 15.36 -10.02
CA ALA A 270 25.14 16.59 -9.89
C ALA A 270 24.31 16.79 -11.18
N THR A 271 23.02 17.05 -11.03
CA THR A 271 22.17 17.41 -12.17
C THR A 271 22.67 18.73 -12.75
N SER A 272 23.26 18.69 -13.93
CA SER A 272 23.21 19.84 -14.83
C SER A 272 21.75 20.06 -15.18
N SER A 273 21.23 21.25 -14.90
CA SER A 273 19.86 21.64 -15.25
C SER A 273 19.72 21.73 -16.78
N THR A 274 19.54 20.61 -17.46
CA THR A 274 19.27 20.57 -18.89
C THR A 274 18.32 19.41 -19.22
N GLY A 275 17.07 19.77 -19.55
CA GLY A 275 16.20 19.09 -20.51
C GLY A 275 15.84 17.63 -20.24
N GLY A 276 14.58 17.39 -19.87
CA GLY A 276 14.02 16.04 -19.77
C GLY A 276 14.06 15.29 -21.10
N GLY A 277 14.80 14.20 -21.12
CA GLY A 277 14.61 13.10 -22.06
C GLY A 277 13.90 11.96 -21.33
N ARG A 278 12.65 11.70 -21.71
CA ARG A 278 11.91 10.49 -21.29
C ARG A 278 12.63 9.27 -21.86
N HIS A 279 13.08 8.37 -20.99
CA HIS A 279 13.41 7.00 -21.40
C HIS A 279 12.19 6.12 -21.13
N VAL A 280 11.57 5.66 -22.22
CA VAL A 280 10.59 4.57 -22.19
C VAL A 280 11.40 3.28 -22.28
N GLY A 281 11.23 2.38 -21.32
CA GLY A 281 11.82 1.04 -21.30
C GLY A 281 11.23 0.22 -20.17
#